data_AF-A0A095TZ98-F1
#
_entry.id   AF-A0A095TZ98-F1
#
_cell.length_a   1.000
_cell.length_b   1.000
_cell.length_c   1.000
_cell.angle_alpha   90.00
_cell.angle_beta   90.00
_cell.angle_gamma   90.00
#
_symmetry.space_group_name_H-M   'P 1'
#
loop_
_entity.id
_entity.type
_entity.pdbx_description
1 polymer ?
#
loop_
_entity_poly.entity_id
_entity_poly.type
_entity_poly.pdbx_seq_one_letter_code
_entity_poly.pdbx_strand_id
1 'polypeptide(L)' 'MEITFKKVQKKHLPLLKELAKSLHLEIEEESKSPYNKEFVAKVLKGEQDLKDGKGVIIPLEDIWK' A
#
# COMPACT_ATOMS: atom_id res chain seq x y z
N MET A 1 13.68 1.06 20.99
CA MET A 1 12.55 0.36 21.63
C MET A 1 11.34 0.64 20.75
N GLU A 2 10.64 -0.40 20.30
CA GLU A 2 9.48 -0.27 19.42
C GLU A 2 8.21 -0.54 20.23
N ILE A 3 7.21 0.35 20.13
CA ILE A 3 5.96 0.26 20.91
C ILE A 3 4.79 0.24 19.92
N THR A 4 4.01 -0.84 19.93
CA THR A 4 2.85 -1.01 19.05
C THR A 4 1.55 -1.12 19.85
N PHE A 5 0.56 -0.28 19.54
CA PHE A 5 -0.76 -0.34 20.16
C PHE A 5 -1.74 -1.15 19.29
N LYS A 6 -2.37 -2.19 19.85
CA LYS A 6 -3.42 -2.99 19.17
C LYS A 6 -4.80 -2.58 19.69
N LYS A 7 -5.81 -2.54 18.79
CA LYS A 7 -7.23 -2.25 19.11
C LYS A 7 -7.51 -0.85 19.69
N VAL A 8 -6.80 0.18 19.21
CA VAL A 8 -7.07 1.56 19.60
C VAL A 8 -8.44 2.01 19.07
N GLN A 9 -9.29 2.52 19.94
CA GLN A 9 -10.57 3.12 19.52
C GLN A 9 -10.34 4.49 18.91
N LYS A 10 -11.05 4.81 17.81
CA LYS A 10 -10.90 6.09 17.08
C LYS A 10 -11.02 7.33 17.98
N LYS A 11 -11.82 7.26 19.04
CA LYS A 11 -12.01 8.33 20.03
C LYS A 11 -10.74 8.73 20.78
N HIS A 12 -9.74 7.86 20.86
CA HIS A 12 -8.49 8.11 21.58
C HIS A 12 -7.35 8.60 20.67
N LEU A 13 -7.55 8.63 19.35
CA LEU A 13 -6.53 9.10 18.40
C LEU A 13 -6.09 10.56 18.62
N PRO A 14 -6.98 11.53 18.93
CA PRO A 14 -6.57 12.90 19.20
C PRO A 14 -5.62 13.00 20.40
N LEU A 15 -5.94 12.28 21.48
CA LEU A 15 -5.12 12.24 22.69
C LEU A 15 -3.74 11.63 22.43
N LEU A 16 -3.69 10.52 21.67
CA LEU A 16 -2.42 9.89 21.29
C LEU A 16 -1.57 10.80 20.40
N LYS A 17 -2.20 11.58 19.52
CA LYS A 17 -1.50 12.55 18.66
C LYS A 17 -0.88 13.69 19.46
N GLU A 18 -1.56 14.17 20.50
CA GLU A 18 -1.02 15.18 21.41
C GLU A 18 0.15 14.64 22.24
N LEU A 19 0.02 13.42 22.77
CA LEU A 19 1.09 12.74 23.50
C LEU A 19 2.32 12.51 22.62
N ALA A 20 2.13 12.03 21.39
CA ALA A 20 3.21 11.81 20.45
C ALA A 20 3.93 13.13 20.10
N LYS A 21 3.19 14.22 19.89
CA LYS A 21 3.78 15.56 19.68
C LYS A 21 4.61 15.99 20.88
N SER A 22 4.09 15.84 22.10
CA SER A 22 4.81 16.23 23.30
C SER A 22 6.08 15.40 23.52
N LEU A 23 6.06 14.13 23.12
CA LEU A 23 7.17 13.19 23.26
C LEU A 23 8.09 13.14 22.04
N HIS A 24 7.83 13.97 21.01
CA HIS A 24 8.57 13.98 19.74
C HIS A 24 8.63 12.60 19.06
N LEU A 25 7.54 11.83 19.18
CA LEU A 25 7.40 10.51 18.59
C LEU A 25 6.83 10.63 17.16
N GLU A 26 7.42 9.89 16.23
CA GLU A 26 6.85 9.72 14.89
C GLU A 26 5.70 8.71 14.96
N ILE A 27 4.51 9.14 14.53
CA ILE A 27 3.37 8.24 14.37
C ILE A 27 3.42 7.71 12.94
N GLU A 28 3.81 6.46 12.78
CA GLU A 28 3.61 5.74 11.53
C GLU A 28 2.18 5.22 11.48
N GLU A 29 1.38 5.82 10.59
CA GLU A 29 0.09 5.23 10.23
C GLU A 29 0.39 4.11 9.24
N GLU A 30 0.32 2.86 9.71
CA GLU A 30 0.19 1.71 8.82
C GLU A 30 -1.14 1.84 8.09
N SER A 31 -1.16 2.64 7.03
CA SER A 31 -2.18 2.57 6.01
C SER A 31 -2.08 1.16 5.43
N LYS A 32 -2.94 0.27 5.93
CA LYS A 32 -3.20 -0.98 5.22
C LYS A 32 -3.72 -0.57 3.86
N SER A 33 -2.83 -0.56 2.87
CA SER A 33 -3.20 -0.29 1.50
C SER A 33 -4.44 -1.13 1.19
N PRO A 34 -5.52 -0.55 0.64
CA PRO A 34 -6.71 -1.31 0.29
C PRO A 34 -6.40 -2.35 -0.79
N TYR A 35 -5.23 -2.28 -1.42
CA TYR A 35 -4.78 -3.17 -2.46
C TYR A 35 -3.90 -4.30 -1.92
N ASN A 36 -4.14 -5.50 -2.43
CA ASN A 36 -3.29 -6.66 -2.18
C ASN A 36 -1.87 -6.39 -2.73
N LYS A 37 -0.86 -6.51 -1.86
CA LYS A 37 0.55 -6.23 -2.22
C LYS A 37 1.06 -7.12 -3.37
N GLU A 38 0.67 -8.39 -3.42
CA GLU A 38 1.04 -9.32 -4.49
C GLU A 38 0.43 -8.91 -5.83
N PHE A 39 -0.79 -8.38 -5.80
CA PHE A 39 -1.46 -7.86 -7.01
C PHE A 39 -0.73 -6.63 -7.55
N VAL A 40 -0.39 -5.67 -6.68
CA VAL A 40 0.38 -4.48 -7.06
C VAL A 40 1.74 -4.87 -7.65
N ALA A 41 2.43 -5.83 -7.05
CA ALA A 41 3.72 -6.31 -7.55
C ALA A 41 3.62 -6.90 -8.97
N LYS A 42 2.55 -7.64 -9.28
CA LYS A 42 2.31 -8.19 -10.63
C LYS A 42 2.07 -7.07 -11.66
N VAL A 43 1.28 -6.06 -11.30
CA VAL A 43 1.00 -4.92 -12.19
C VAL A 43 2.28 -4.17 -12.52
N LEU A 44 3.07 -3.80 -11.49
CA LEU A 44 4.34 -3.10 -11.68
C LEU A 44 5.33 -3.91 -12.53
N LYS A 45 5.38 -5.23 -12.34
CA LYS A 45 6.19 -6.12 -13.17
C LYS A 45 5.71 -6.10 -14.63
N GLY A 46 4.40 -6.15 -14.87
CA GLY A 46 3.84 -6.06 -16.23
C GLY A 46 4.18 -4.75 -16.93
N GLU A 47 4.12 -3.62 -16.21
CA GLU A 47 4.56 -2.33 -16.75
C GLU A 47 6.05 -2.33 -17.11
N GLN A 48 6.89 -2.94 -16.29
CA GLN A 48 8.32 -3.05 -16.57
C GLN A 48 8.60 -3.96 -17.76
N ASP A 49 7.93 -5.12 -17.85
CA ASP A 49 8.08 -6.04 -18.97
C ASP A 49 7.61 -5.40 -20.30
N LEU A 50 6.61 -4.52 -20.26
CA LEU A 50 6.21 -3.69 -21.42
C LEU A 50 7.31 -2.70 -21.82
N LYS A 51 7.92 -1.99 -20.85
CA LYS A 51 9.05 -1.09 -21.11
C LYS A 51 10.27 -1.82 -21.67
N ASP A 52 10.50 -3.05 -21.19
CA ASP A 52 11.59 -3.93 -21.63
C ASP A 52 11.28 -4.62 -22.98
N GLY A 53 10.11 -4.36 -23.59
CA GLY A 53 9.74 -4.88 -24.90
C GLY A 53 9.28 -6.34 -24.92
N LYS A 54 8.95 -6.93 -23.77
CA LYS A 54 8.44 -8.31 -23.63
C LYS A 54 6.92 -8.42 -23.74
N GLY A 55 6.23 -7.31 -24.05
CA GLY A 55 4.79 -7.29 -24.28
C GLY A 55 4.41 -7.99 -25.58
N VAL A 56 3.20 -8.57 -25.61
CA VAL A 56 2.62 -9.14 -26.83
C VAL A 56 1.46 -8.26 -27.27
N ILE A 57 1.44 -7.89 -28.55
CA ILE A 57 0.34 -7.12 -29.14
C ILE A 57 -0.75 -8.09 -29.62
N ILE A 58 -1.87 -7.98 -28.92
CA ILE A 58 -3.19 -8.60 -29.09
C ILE A 58 -4.11 -7.99 -30.18
N PRO A 59 -4.41 -8.55 -31.36
CA PRO A 59 -5.56 -8.06 -32.13
C PRO A 59 -6.85 -8.22 -31.31
N LEU A 60 -7.74 -7.23 -31.38
CA LEU A 60 -8.99 -7.23 -30.60
C LEU A 60 -9.88 -8.45 -30.90
N GLU A 61 -9.84 -8.95 -32.13
CA GLU A 61 -10.61 -10.13 -32.54
C GLU A 61 -10.13 -11.42 -31.84
N ASP A 62 -8.85 -11.48 -31.42
CA ASP A 62 -8.25 -12.66 -30.80
C ASP A 62 -8.38 -12.68 -29.26
N ILE A 63 -8.86 -11.60 -28.64
CA ILE A 63 -9.04 -11.50 -27.18
C ILE A 63 -10.23 -12.34 -26.68
N TRP A 64 -11.19 -12.65 -27.56
CA TRP A 64 -12.48 -13.28 -27.21
C TRP A 64 -12.64 -14.71 -27.77
N LYS A 65 -11.58 -15.34 -28.26
CA LYS A 65 -11.57 -16.76 -28.64
C LYS A 65 -11.49 -17.67 -27.42
#